data_AF-A0A371HAS5-F1
#
_entry.id   AF-A0A371HAS5-F1
#
_cell.length_a   1.000
_cell.length_b   1.000
_cell.length_c   1.000
_cell.angle_alpha   90.00
_cell.angle_beta   90.00
_cell.angle_gamma   90.00
#
_symmetry.space_group_name_H-M   'P 1'
#
loop_
_entity.id
_entity.type
_entity.pdbx_description
1 polymer ?
#
loop_
_entity_poly.entity_id
_entity_poly.type
_entity_poly.pdbx_seq_one_letter_code
_entity_poly.pdbx_strand_id
1 'polypeptide(L)'
;LLAWRVLLEVTGRIVRRFIPFQSFLITTKTPCHKRHGFKSWSTDTIVAAILRLKGLCNPMAIIIANASATLSFHFIKMAVPKVNEKLLEDLEVMGFPKARATRALHYSGNTSLEDAINWIVDHENDIDIDEMPLVDVDIDVESSESFPITEEMRIKAQSLRVQGLKSKAEEEKRLEREREKERIQAGKRLLEAKRIAEENERKRNLSLRQAEKEEEKRAREKVLRKLEQDKV
;
A
#
# COMPACT_ATOMS: atom_id res chain seq x y z
N LEU A 1 8.71 -22.49 -18.92
CA LEU A 1 8.24 -23.72 -18.24
C LEU A 1 9.34 -24.78 -18.04
N LEU A 2 10.22 -25.03 -19.02
CA LEU A 2 11.35 -25.98 -18.84
C LEU A 2 12.43 -25.50 -17.86
N ALA A 3 12.72 -24.19 -17.79
CA ALA A 3 13.70 -23.62 -16.85
C ALA A 3 13.28 -23.71 -15.36
N TRP A 4 11.98 -23.66 -15.08
CA TRP A 4 11.45 -23.79 -13.71
C TRP A 4 11.45 -25.24 -13.23
N ARG A 5 11.32 -26.22 -14.13
CA ARG A 5 11.37 -27.65 -13.81
C ARG A 5 12.78 -28.09 -13.38
N VAL A 6 13.81 -27.56 -14.05
CA VAL A 6 15.22 -27.81 -13.68
C VAL A 6 15.58 -27.17 -12.34
N LEU A 7 15.01 -26.00 -12.03
CA LEU A 7 15.24 -25.31 -10.74
C LEU A 7 14.60 -26.05 -9.55
N LEU A 8 13.44 -26.69 -9.75
CA LEU A 8 12.78 -27.52 -8.73
C LEU A 8 13.46 -28.89 -8.53
N GLU A 9 14.05 -29.49 -9.58
CA GLU A 9 14.79 -30.75 -9.43
C GLU A 9 16.16 -30.56 -8.75
N VAL A 10 16.83 -29.43 -8.98
CA VAL A 10 18.11 -29.11 -8.33
C VAL A 10 17.90 -28.75 -6.85
N THR A 11 16.84 -28.00 -6.52
CA THR A 11 16.51 -27.67 -5.12
C THR A 11 15.98 -28.89 -4.35
N GLY A 12 15.19 -29.77 -4.99
CA GLY A 12 14.73 -31.03 -4.39
C GLY A 12 15.84 -32.04 -4.06
N ARG A 13 16.93 -32.10 -4.85
CA ARG A 13 18.10 -32.96 -4.54
C ARG A 13 18.95 -32.43 -3.39
N ILE A 14 18.98 -31.10 -3.19
CA ILE A 14 19.73 -30.48 -2.10
C ILE A 14 19.00 -30.70 -0.76
N VAL A 15 17.67 -30.60 -0.75
CA VAL A 15 16.86 -30.83 0.47
C VAL A 15 16.85 -32.30 0.90
N ARG A 16 16.82 -33.27 -0.04
CA ARG A 16 16.90 -34.70 0.29
C ARG A 16 18.28 -35.18 0.77
N ARG A 17 19.35 -34.41 0.56
CA ARG A 17 20.71 -34.78 0.98
C ARG A 17 21.13 -34.18 2.33
N PHE A 18 20.30 -33.30 2.89
CA PHE A 18 20.55 -32.60 4.16
C PHE A 18 19.73 -33.15 5.34
N ILE A 19 18.95 -34.21 5.13
CA ILE A 19 18.16 -34.90 6.16
C ILE A 19 18.61 -36.36 6.19
N PRO A 20 19.81 -36.67 6.73
CA PRO A 20 19.82 -37.52 7.92
C PRO A 20 21.11 -37.39 8.76
N PHE A 21 21.36 -36.28 9.43
CA PHE A 21 22.40 -36.15 10.48
C PHE A 21 21.99 -34.87 11.22
N GLN A 22 21.43 -34.87 12.42
CA GLN A 22 21.95 -35.54 13.59
C GLN A 22 20.90 -35.47 14.72
N SER A 23 19.91 -36.36 14.68
CA SER A 23 19.26 -36.84 15.91
C SER A 23 20.19 -37.88 16.55
N PHE A 24 21.38 -37.49 17.01
CA PHE A 24 22.28 -38.40 17.75
C PHE A 24 23.40 -37.59 18.42
N LEU A 25 23.25 -37.33 19.72
CA LEU A 25 24.29 -37.16 20.77
C LEU A 25 23.74 -36.29 21.91
N ILE A 26 22.83 -36.87 22.68
CA ILE A 26 22.69 -36.62 24.12
C ILE A 26 23.72 -37.55 24.81
N THR A 27 24.20 -37.17 26.00
CA THR A 27 25.23 -37.81 26.86
C THR A 27 26.67 -37.70 26.33
N THR A 28 27.60 -36.95 26.95
CA THR A 28 28.19 -37.23 28.28
C THR A 28 28.70 -35.98 29.05
N LYS A 29 28.60 -36.08 30.39
CA LYS A 29 29.19 -35.35 31.54
C LYS A 29 30.40 -34.38 31.36
N THR A 30 30.32 -33.28 32.12
CA THR A 30 31.29 -32.23 32.56
C THR A 30 32.60 -32.76 33.23
N PRO A 31 33.74 -31.99 33.40
CA PRO A 31 33.79 -30.68 34.08
C PRO A 31 34.96 -29.66 33.84
N CYS A 32 34.77 -28.45 34.40
CA CYS A 32 35.75 -27.45 34.90
C CYS A 32 36.34 -26.35 33.99
N HIS A 33 35.90 -25.11 34.30
CA HIS A 33 36.65 -23.85 34.42
C HIS A 33 37.50 -23.31 33.25
N LYS A 34 37.05 -22.21 32.62
CA LYS A 34 37.49 -20.83 32.96
C LYS A 34 36.64 -19.79 32.23
N ARG A 35 36.23 -18.75 32.95
CA ARG A 35 35.53 -17.57 32.43
C ARG A 35 36.42 -16.86 31.40
N HIS A 36 35.91 -16.66 30.19
CA HIS A 36 36.20 -15.49 29.39
C HIS A 36 34.88 -14.95 28.86
N GLY A 37 34.65 -13.65 29.07
CA GLY A 37 33.39 -12.99 28.78
C GLY A 37 33.00 -13.17 27.30
N PHE A 38 31.77 -13.63 27.10
CA PHE A 38 31.09 -13.57 25.81
C PHE A 38 30.91 -12.09 25.45
N LYS A 39 31.85 -11.53 24.68
CA LYS A 39 31.56 -10.32 23.93
C LYS A 39 30.55 -10.73 22.87
N SER A 40 29.36 -10.14 22.87
CA SER A 40 28.41 -10.28 21.76
C SER A 40 29.09 -9.71 20.52
N TRP A 41 29.50 -10.58 19.59
CA TRP A 41 30.02 -10.12 18.32
C TRP A 41 28.84 -9.55 17.53
N SER A 42 28.96 -8.32 17.05
CA SER A 42 28.01 -7.75 16.10
C SER A 42 27.77 -8.76 14.97
N THR A 43 26.54 -8.85 14.47
CA THR A 43 26.17 -9.72 13.34
C THR A 43 27.15 -9.58 12.18
N ASP A 44 27.72 -8.38 11.99
CA ASP A 44 28.73 -8.09 10.97
C ASP A 44 30.04 -8.86 11.17
N THR A 45 30.46 -9.10 12.42
CA THR A 45 31.70 -9.82 12.72
C THR A 45 31.54 -11.33 12.55
N ILE A 46 30.34 -11.85 12.86
CA ILE A 46 29.99 -13.27 12.63
C ILE A 46 29.89 -13.54 11.12
N VAL A 47 29.25 -12.65 10.37
CA VAL A 47 29.13 -12.73 8.91
C VAL A 47 30.50 -12.63 8.24
N ALA A 48 31.37 -11.72 8.69
CA ALA A 48 32.73 -11.59 8.17
C ALA A 48 33.61 -12.84 8.46
N ALA A 49 33.45 -13.48 9.62
CA ALA A 49 34.17 -14.71 9.97
C ALA A 49 33.72 -15.90 9.11
N ILE A 50 32.41 -16.02 8.83
CA ILE A 50 31.86 -17.07 7.96
C ILE A 50 32.30 -16.88 6.50
N LEU A 51 32.33 -15.63 6.02
CA LEU A 51 32.82 -15.30 4.67
C LEU A 51 34.32 -15.59 4.51
N ARG A 52 35.14 -15.37 5.54
CA ARG A 52 36.58 -15.69 5.54
C ARG A 52 36.87 -17.20 5.54
N LEU A 53 36.02 -18.01 6.17
CA LEU A 53 36.23 -19.47 6.25
C LEU A 53 35.78 -20.23 4.99
N LYS A 54 34.93 -19.65 4.14
CA LYS A 54 34.36 -20.39 2.98
C LYS A 54 34.82 -19.92 1.60
N GLY A 55 35.72 -18.94 1.49
CA GLY A 55 36.42 -18.61 0.22
C GLY A 55 35.51 -18.38 -1.00
N LEU A 56 34.25 -17.97 -0.81
CA LEU A 56 33.27 -17.80 -1.89
C LEU A 56 33.26 -16.34 -2.36
N CYS A 57 34.20 -15.99 -3.23
CA CYS A 57 34.18 -14.72 -3.95
C CYS A 57 33.30 -14.87 -5.19
N ASN A 58 31.98 -14.72 -5.04
CA ASN A 58 31.08 -14.62 -6.20
C ASN A 58 29.92 -13.67 -5.86
N PRO A 59 29.76 -12.53 -6.57
CA PRO A 59 28.79 -11.48 -6.20
C PRO A 59 27.33 -11.95 -6.20
N MET A 60 27.00 -13.01 -6.95
CA MET A 60 25.66 -13.61 -6.97
C MET A 60 25.30 -14.37 -5.69
N ALA A 61 26.27 -14.86 -4.92
CA ALA A 61 26.02 -15.56 -3.66
C ALA A 61 25.64 -14.59 -2.51
N ILE A 62 26.10 -13.34 -2.59
CA ILE A 62 25.77 -12.27 -1.62
C ILE A 62 24.29 -11.91 -1.70
N ILE A 63 23.71 -11.88 -2.91
CA ILE A 63 22.28 -11.57 -3.12
C ILE A 63 21.39 -12.70 -2.56
N ILE A 64 21.78 -13.97 -2.76
CA ILE A 64 21.03 -15.12 -2.26
C ILE A 64 21.09 -15.19 -0.71
N ALA A 65 22.24 -14.89 -0.12
CA ALA A 65 22.38 -14.85 1.34
C ALA A 65 21.58 -13.71 1.98
N ASN A 66 21.56 -12.51 1.36
CA ASN A 66 20.78 -11.38 1.84
C ASN A 66 19.27 -11.61 1.69
N ALA A 67 18.82 -12.29 0.64
CA ALA A 67 17.42 -12.70 0.47
C ALA A 67 17.00 -13.79 1.48
N SER A 68 17.90 -14.74 1.79
CA SER A 68 17.65 -15.73 2.84
C SER A 68 17.62 -15.07 4.22
N ALA A 69 18.46 -14.08 4.49
CA ALA A 69 18.48 -13.36 5.76
C ALA A 69 17.24 -12.48 5.96
N THR A 70 16.71 -11.83 4.90
CA THR A 70 15.46 -11.07 4.99
C THR A 70 14.24 -11.97 5.17
N LEU A 71 14.19 -13.13 4.51
CA LEU A 71 13.15 -14.15 4.73
C LEU A 71 13.21 -14.73 6.14
N SER A 72 14.41 -14.98 6.68
CA SER A 72 14.59 -15.40 8.07
C SER A 72 14.19 -14.29 9.06
N PHE A 73 14.53 -13.03 8.78
CA PHE A 73 14.23 -11.90 9.67
C PHE A 73 12.73 -11.54 9.69
N HIS A 74 12.01 -11.79 8.58
CA HIS A 74 10.55 -11.67 8.54
C HIS A 74 9.86 -12.82 9.30
N PHE A 75 10.40 -14.04 9.23
CA PHE A 75 9.83 -15.20 9.93
C PHE A 75 10.07 -15.16 11.46
N ILE A 76 11.12 -14.48 11.94
CA ILE A 76 11.45 -14.39 13.38
C ILE A 76 10.55 -13.39 14.14
N LYS A 77 9.78 -12.54 13.46
CA LYS A 77 8.88 -11.57 14.10
C LYS A 77 7.42 -12.00 14.23
N MET A 78 7.05 -13.17 13.71
CA MET A 78 5.71 -13.70 13.85
C MET A 78 5.67 -14.65 15.05
N ALA A 79 5.45 -14.10 16.24
CA ALA A 79 5.27 -14.89 17.44
C ALA A 79 3.81 -14.83 17.91
N VAL A 80 3.35 -15.95 18.46
CA VAL A 80 1.99 -16.08 19.00
C VAL A 80 1.82 -15.04 20.12
N PRO A 81 0.71 -14.27 20.14
CA PRO A 81 0.49 -13.26 21.18
C PRO A 81 0.47 -13.92 22.56
N LYS A 82 1.11 -13.27 23.54
CA LYS A 82 1.12 -13.72 24.92
C LYS A 82 -0.24 -13.43 25.56
N VAL A 83 -1.07 -14.46 25.70
CA VAL A 83 -2.41 -14.39 26.33
C VAL A 83 -2.40 -15.01 27.73
N ASN A 84 -3.40 -14.69 28.55
CA ASN A 84 -3.55 -15.24 29.91
C ASN A 84 -3.95 -16.73 29.86
N GLU A 85 -3.09 -17.60 30.40
CA GLU A 85 -3.25 -19.06 30.32
C GLU A 85 -4.55 -19.56 30.99
N LYS A 86 -5.00 -18.92 32.07
CA LYS A 86 -6.22 -19.33 32.80
C LYS A 86 -7.49 -19.10 31.99
N LEU A 87 -7.62 -17.90 31.39
CA LEU A 87 -8.76 -17.56 30.55
C LEU A 87 -8.78 -18.39 29.26
N LEU A 88 -7.60 -18.76 28.76
CA LEU A 88 -7.46 -19.63 27.62
C LEU A 88 -7.94 -21.05 27.93
N GLU A 89 -7.56 -21.61 29.09
CA GLU A 89 -8.01 -22.92 29.55
C GLU A 89 -9.54 -22.95 29.73
N ASP A 90 -10.13 -21.92 30.33
CA ASP A 90 -11.58 -21.82 30.49
C ASP A 90 -12.31 -21.84 29.12
N LEU A 91 -11.80 -21.12 28.12
CA LEU A 91 -12.33 -21.12 26.75
C LEU A 91 -12.16 -22.49 26.06
N GLU A 92 -11.05 -23.18 26.30
CA GLU A 92 -10.80 -24.54 25.80
C GLU A 92 -11.78 -25.55 26.44
N VAL A 93 -12.06 -25.42 27.74
CA VAL A 93 -13.05 -26.25 28.46
C VAL A 93 -14.46 -26.04 27.92
N MET A 94 -14.80 -24.82 27.51
CA MET A 94 -16.07 -24.50 26.84
C MET A 94 -16.16 -25.01 25.39
N GLY A 95 -15.05 -25.53 24.84
CA GLY A 95 -15.01 -26.15 23.51
C GLY A 95 -14.59 -25.22 22.38
N PHE A 96 -14.07 -24.03 22.68
CA PHE A 96 -13.51 -23.15 21.65
C PHE A 96 -12.10 -23.60 21.24
N PRO A 97 -11.76 -23.59 19.94
CA PRO A 97 -10.41 -23.94 19.50
C PRO A 97 -9.40 -22.90 19.99
N LYS A 98 -8.21 -23.38 20.37
CA LYS A 98 -7.15 -22.55 20.95
C LYS A 98 -6.78 -21.33 20.11
N ALA A 99 -6.72 -21.47 18.78
CA ALA A 99 -6.42 -20.36 17.87
C ALA A 99 -7.45 -19.22 17.99
N ARG A 100 -8.74 -19.58 17.97
CA ARG A 100 -9.87 -18.66 18.15
C ARG A 100 -9.87 -18.00 19.52
N ALA A 101 -9.62 -18.78 20.57
CA ALA A 101 -9.56 -18.29 21.94
C ALA A 101 -8.38 -17.31 22.15
N THR A 102 -7.20 -17.63 21.61
CA THR A 102 -6.03 -16.73 21.62
C THR A 102 -6.30 -15.44 20.86
N ARG A 103 -7.00 -15.50 19.72
CA ARG A 103 -7.39 -14.33 18.95
C ARG A 103 -8.37 -13.44 19.70
N ALA A 104 -9.41 -14.04 20.27
CA ALA A 104 -10.40 -13.34 21.08
C ALA A 104 -9.77 -12.64 22.28
N LEU A 105 -8.92 -13.34 23.02
CA LEU A 105 -8.21 -12.78 24.17
C LEU A 105 -7.26 -11.64 23.79
N HIS A 106 -6.66 -11.72 22.60
CA HIS A 106 -5.81 -10.66 22.09
C HIS A 106 -6.61 -9.39 21.78
N TYR A 107 -7.76 -9.51 21.08
CA TYR A 107 -8.59 -8.36 20.72
C TYR A 107 -9.46 -7.83 21.86
N SER A 108 -9.85 -8.68 22.80
CA SER A 108 -10.56 -8.27 24.02
C SER A 108 -9.63 -7.60 25.04
N GLY A 109 -8.31 -7.69 24.86
CA GLY A 109 -7.32 -7.07 25.75
C GLY A 109 -7.03 -7.86 27.03
N ASN A 110 -7.32 -9.18 27.05
CA ASN A 110 -7.07 -10.09 28.18
C ASN A 110 -7.72 -9.66 29.53
N THR A 111 -8.84 -8.92 29.52
CA THR A 111 -9.49 -8.36 30.72
C THR A 111 -10.42 -9.34 31.43
N SER A 112 -11.31 -10.00 30.69
CA SER A 112 -12.32 -10.92 31.23
C SER A 112 -12.63 -12.06 30.26
N LEU A 113 -13.24 -13.14 30.76
CA LEU A 113 -13.66 -14.28 29.97
C LEU A 113 -14.84 -13.92 29.07
N GLU A 114 -15.80 -13.18 29.63
CA GLU A 114 -17.04 -12.77 28.98
C GLU A 114 -16.79 -11.85 27.79
N ASP A 115 -15.83 -10.92 27.89
CA ASP A 115 -15.45 -10.03 26.79
C ASP A 115 -14.86 -10.83 25.61
N ALA A 116 -14.06 -11.87 25.90
CA ALA A 116 -13.53 -12.75 24.88
C ALA A 116 -14.64 -13.57 24.20
N ILE A 117 -15.61 -14.08 24.97
CA ILE A 117 -16.77 -14.78 24.41
C ILE A 117 -17.59 -13.84 23.52
N ASN A 118 -17.86 -12.61 23.98
CA ASN A 118 -18.59 -11.63 23.18
C ASN A 118 -17.89 -11.35 21.85
N TRP A 119 -16.56 -11.21 21.88
CA TRP A 119 -15.77 -11.04 20.64
C TRP A 119 -15.89 -12.25 19.69
N ILE A 120 -15.85 -13.48 20.23
CA ILE A 120 -16.01 -14.70 19.43
C ILE A 120 -17.37 -14.73 18.73
N VAL A 121 -18.44 -14.39 19.45
CA VAL A 121 -19.81 -14.37 18.89
C VAL A 121 -19.93 -13.30 17.80
N ASP A 122 -19.38 -12.12 18.04
CA ASP A 122 -19.43 -11.01 17.07
C ASP A 122 -18.68 -11.32 15.75
N HIS A 123 -17.71 -12.25 15.78
CA HIS A 123 -16.83 -12.58 14.65
C HIS A 123 -16.94 -14.04 14.18
N GLU A 124 -17.92 -14.82 14.66
CA GLU A 124 -17.99 -16.28 14.42
C GLU A 124 -18.15 -16.69 12.95
N ASN A 125 -18.60 -15.76 12.10
CA ASN A 125 -18.85 -15.98 10.68
C ASN A 125 -17.63 -15.69 9.79
N ASP A 126 -16.52 -15.23 10.38
CA ASP A 126 -15.30 -14.91 9.65
C ASP A 126 -14.55 -16.19 9.26
N ILE A 127 -14.15 -16.30 7.98
CA ILE A 127 -13.50 -17.50 7.42
C ILE A 127 -12.13 -17.75 8.06
N ASP A 128 -11.49 -16.70 8.56
CA ASP A 128 -10.17 -16.71 9.17
C ASP A 128 -10.19 -16.82 10.70
N ILE A 129 -11.35 -16.98 11.35
CA ILE A 129 -11.46 -16.97 12.81
C ILE A 129 -10.60 -18.04 13.50
N ASP A 130 -10.42 -19.20 12.85
CA ASP A 130 -9.63 -20.31 13.36
C ASP A 130 -8.14 -20.23 12.99
N GLU A 131 -7.72 -19.19 12.26
CA GLU A 131 -6.31 -18.95 11.98
C GLU A 131 -5.62 -18.31 13.19
N MET A 132 -4.45 -18.85 13.55
CA MET A 132 -3.65 -18.33 14.65
C MET A 132 -3.20 -16.90 14.32
N PRO A 133 -3.56 -15.89 15.12
CA PRO A 133 -3.16 -14.52 14.85
C PRO A 133 -1.64 -14.41 14.98
N LEU A 134 -1.01 -13.93 13.91
CA LEU A 134 0.40 -13.61 13.89
C LEU A 134 0.52 -12.12 14.18
N VAL A 135 0.97 -11.78 15.38
CA VAL A 135 1.14 -10.40 15.82
C VAL A 135 2.63 -10.12 15.88
N ASP A 136 3.04 -8.95 15.40
CA ASP A 136 4.40 -8.46 15.56
C ASP A 136 4.68 -8.33 17.06
N VAL A 137 5.59 -9.16 17.58
CA VAL A 137 6.05 -8.99 18.95
C VAL A 137 6.90 -7.72 18.97
N ASP A 138 6.34 -6.67 19.58
CA ASP A 138 7.11 -5.59 20.17
C ASP A 138 7.95 -6.23 21.28
N ILE A 139 9.12 -6.74 20.91
CA ILE A 139 10.18 -6.92 21.87
C ILE A 139 10.41 -5.50 22.37
N ASP A 140 10.06 -5.23 23.63
CA ASP A 140 10.64 -4.16 24.41
C ASP A 140 12.15 -4.44 24.45
N VAL A 141 12.83 -4.09 23.36
CA VAL A 141 14.27 -3.88 23.34
C VAL A 141 14.43 -2.68 24.21
N GLU A 142 14.60 -2.96 25.50
CA GLU A 142 15.14 -2.06 26.50
C GLU A 142 16.19 -1.21 25.79
N SER A 143 15.81 0.04 25.57
CA SER A 143 16.40 0.93 24.57
C SER A 143 17.87 1.14 24.89
N SER A 144 18.72 0.28 24.34
CA SER A 144 20.15 0.40 24.42
C SER A 144 20.55 1.62 23.60
N GLU A 145 20.81 2.71 24.31
CA GLU A 145 21.50 3.93 23.90
C GLU A 145 20.99 4.56 22.61
N SER A 146 20.13 5.57 22.76
CA SER A 146 19.95 6.60 21.75
C SER A 146 21.32 7.18 21.39
N PHE A 147 21.83 6.85 20.19
CA PHE A 147 22.96 7.55 19.60
C PHE A 147 22.72 9.06 19.72
N PRO A 148 23.71 9.87 20.13
CA PRO A 148 23.54 11.31 20.22
C PRO A 148 23.26 11.83 18.80
N ILE A 149 22.00 12.19 18.55
CA ILE A 149 21.59 12.86 17.32
C ILE A 149 22.44 14.12 17.22
N THR A 150 23.33 14.17 16.24
CA THR A 150 24.17 15.34 16.04
C THR A 150 23.28 16.54 15.69
N GLU A 151 23.66 17.71 16.20
CA GLU A 151 22.93 18.97 16.00
C GLU A 151 22.60 19.21 14.52
N GLU A 152 23.52 18.83 13.64
CA GLU A 152 23.38 18.97 12.19
C GLU A 152 22.28 18.10 11.59
N MET A 153 22.09 16.87 12.08
CA MET A 153 21.01 16.00 11.62
C MET A 153 19.65 16.57 12.00
N ARG A 154 19.55 17.20 13.17
CA ARG A 154 18.33 17.85 13.66
C ARG A 154 18.01 19.12 12.87
N ILE A 155 19.02 19.94 12.59
CA ILE A 155 18.88 21.14 11.74
C ILE A 155 18.48 20.75 10.31
N LYS A 156 19.11 19.70 9.74
CA LYS A 156 18.79 19.21 8.40
C LYS A 156 17.36 18.66 8.32
N ALA A 157 16.93 17.90 9.32
CA ALA A 157 15.56 17.41 9.40
C ALA A 157 14.53 18.56 9.53
N GLN A 158 14.85 19.59 10.32
CA GLN A 158 13.99 20.77 10.47
C GLN A 158 13.92 21.59 9.17
N SER A 159 15.04 21.78 8.47
CA SER A 159 15.11 22.49 7.19
C SER A 159 14.26 21.80 6.11
N LEU A 160 14.34 20.46 6.00
CA LEU A 160 13.53 19.69 5.06
C LEU A 160 12.02 19.82 5.34
N ARG A 161 11.62 19.87 6.62
CA ARG A 161 10.22 20.10 7.01
C ARG A 161 9.74 21.49 6.62
N VAL A 162 10.53 22.52 6.90
CA VAL A 162 10.20 23.92 6.53
C VAL A 162 10.14 24.09 5.02
N GLN A 163 11.03 23.45 4.27
CA GLN A 163 11.02 23.46 2.81
C GLN A 163 9.74 22.79 2.27
N GLY A 164 9.36 21.63 2.81
CA GLY A 164 8.12 20.95 2.42
C GLY A 164 6.86 21.79 2.66
N LEU A 165 6.79 22.51 3.78
CA LEU A 165 5.67 23.43 4.06
C LEU A 165 5.66 24.63 3.10
N LYS A 166 6.82 25.21 2.79
CA LYS A 166 6.93 26.29 1.81
C LYS A 166 6.46 25.85 0.42
N SER A 167 6.90 24.69 -0.05
CA SER A 167 6.47 24.14 -1.34
C SER A 167 4.96 23.88 -1.39
N LYS A 168 4.38 23.31 -0.32
CA LYS A 168 2.93 23.10 -0.22
C LYS A 168 2.14 24.41 -0.23
N ALA A 169 2.59 25.41 0.53
CA ALA A 169 1.93 26.72 0.59
C ALA A 169 2.01 27.47 -0.75
N GLU A 170 3.09 27.31 -1.51
CA GLU A 170 3.26 27.93 -2.83
C GLU A 170 2.37 27.25 -3.88
N GLU A 171 2.24 25.92 -3.83
CA GLU A 171 1.35 25.14 -4.68
C GLU A 171 -0.13 25.46 -4.41
N GLU A 172 -0.52 25.57 -3.14
CA GLU A 172 -1.88 25.96 -2.75
C GLU A 172 -2.23 27.37 -3.27
N LYS A 173 -1.32 28.34 -3.14
CA LYS A 173 -1.49 29.68 -3.74
C LYS A 173 -1.55 29.64 -5.26
N ARG A 174 -0.89 28.70 -5.92
CA ARG A 174 -0.95 28.53 -7.38
C ARG A 174 -2.32 28.02 -7.80
N LEU A 175 -2.82 26.98 -7.12
CA LEU A 175 -4.15 26.42 -7.35
C LEU A 175 -5.26 27.43 -7.08
N GLU A 176 -5.13 28.26 -6.04
CA GLU A 176 -6.12 29.31 -5.76
C GLU A 176 -6.20 30.35 -6.87
N ARG A 177 -5.06 30.76 -7.44
CA ARG A 177 -5.03 31.64 -8.63
C ARG A 177 -5.63 30.96 -9.86
N GLU A 178 -5.47 29.65 -10.02
CA GLU A 178 -6.07 28.90 -11.13
C GLU A 178 -7.59 28.82 -10.99
N ARG A 179 -8.10 28.47 -9.80
CA ARG A 179 -9.55 28.48 -9.52
C ARG A 179 -10.19 29.85 -9.79
N GLU A 180 -9.53 30.93 -9.37
CA GLU A 180 -10.05 32.28 -9.62
C GLU A 180 -10.02 32.65 -11.11
N LYS A 181 -8.97 32.25 -11.85
CA LYS A 181 -8.92 32.42 -13.31
C LYS A 181 -10.04 31.63 -14.01
N GLU A 182 -10.32 30.41 -13.56
CA GLU A 182 -11.39 29.58 -14.11
C GLU A 182 -12.77 30.19 -13.91
N ARG A 183 -13.05 30.77 -12.73
CA ARG A 183 -14.29 31.51 -12.48
C ARG A 183 -14.46 32.67 -13.46
N ILE A 184 -13.41 33.46 -13.66
CA ILE A 184 -13.41 34.59 -14.61
C ILE A 184 -13.59 34.08 -16.04
N GLN A 185 -12.89 33.00 -16.40
CA GLN A 185 -12.97 32.40 -17.73
C GLN A 185 -14.36 31.81 -18.00
N ALA A 186 -14.99 31.18 -17.01
CA ALA A 186 -16.35 30.68 -17.09
C ALA A 186 -17.34 31.83 -17.34
N GLY A 187 -17.20 32.95 -16.62
CA GLY A 187 -18.01 34.15 -16.87
C GLY A 187 -17.84 34.70 -18.30
N LYS A 188 -16.61 34.76 -18.80
CA LYS A 188 -16.32 35.17 -20.19
C LYS A 188 -16.90 34.21 -21.22
N ARG A 189 -16.76 32.90 -21.02
CA ARG A 189 -17.32 31.87 -21.91
C ARG A 189 -18.84 31.96 -21.99
N LEU A 190 -19.50 32.23 -20.86
CA LEU A 190 -20.95 32.38 -20.82
C LEU A 190 -21.43 33.61 -21.60
N LEU A 191 -20.75 34.76 -21.42
CA LEU A 191 -21.05 35.96 -22.19
C LEU A 191 -20.83 35.77 -23.69
N GLU A 192 -19.75 35.10 -24.08
CA GLU A 192 -19.46 34.81 -25.49
C GLU A 192 -20.49 33.83 -26.09
N ALA A 193 -20.87 32.79 -25.35
CA ALA A 193 -21.93 31.88 -25.78
C ALA A 193 -23.27 32.62 -26.00
N LYS A 194 -23.60 33.57 -25.12
CA LYS A 194 -24.79 34.42 -25.27
C LYS A 194 -24.73 35.27 -26.54
N ARG A 195 -23.57 35.88 -26.82
CA ARG A 195 -23.36 36.69 -28.04
C ARG A 195 -23.53 35.86 -29.32
N ILE A 196 -22.95 34.66 -29.34
CA ILE A 196 -23.05 33.73 -30.46
C ILE A 196 -24.51 33.27 -30.66
N ALA A 197 -25.23 32.97 -29.57
CA ALA A 197 -26.63 32.56 -29.64
C ALA A 197 -27.53 33.66 -30.24
N GLU A 198 -27.34 34.91 -29.80
CA GLU A 198 -28.08 36.07 -30.32
C GLU A 198 -27.73 36.35 -31.80
N GLU A 199 -26.46 36.25 -32.19
CA GLU A 199 -26.04 36.42 -33.57
C GLU A 199 -26.62 35.34 -34.49
N ASN A 200 -26.66 34.08 -34.03
CA ASN A 200 -27.31 32.99 -34.74
C ASN A 200 -28.82 33.19 -34.88
N GLU A 201 -29.48 33.73 -33.87
CA GLU A 201 -30.91 34.10 -33.95
C GLU A 201 -31.14 35.22 -34.96
N ARG A 202 -30.35 36.29 -34.91
CA ARG A 202 -30.41 37.38 -35.90
C ARG A 202 -30.21 36.85 -37.32
N LYS A 203 -29.23 35.97 -37.52
CA LYS A 203 -28.96 35.34 -38.81
C LYS A 203 -30.16 34.54 -39.31
N ARG A 204 -30.80 33.75 -38.43
CA ARG A 204 -32.05 33.03 -38.75
C ARG A 204 -33.19 33.97 -39.13
N ASN A 205 -33.38 35.04 -38.39
CA ASN A 205 -34.43 36.02 -38.68
C ASN A 205 -34.20 36.75 -40.00
N LEU A 206 -32.94 37.10 -40.30
CA LEU A 206 -32.58 37.70 -41.59
C LEU A 206 -32.78 36.72 -42.75
N SER A 207 -32.39 35.46 -42.60
CA SER A 207 -32.61 34.45 -43.65
C SER A 207 -34.10 34.19 -43.89
N LEU A 208 -34.92 34.18 -42.83
CA LEU A 208 -36.38 34.05 -42.97
C LEU A 208 -36.98 35.22 -43.74
N ARG A 209 -36.63 36.46 -43.39
CA ARG A 209 -37.10 37.66 -44.11
C ARG A 209 -36.63 37.70 -45.56
N GLN A 210 -35.43 37.20 -45.84
CA GLN A 210 -34.93 37.11 -47.22
C GLN A 210 -35.71 36.06 -48.02
N ALA A 211 -35.95 34.88 -47.45
CA ALA A 211 -36.72 33.82 -48.08
C ALA A 211 -38.16 34.26 -48.38
N GLU A 212 -38.82 34.94 -47.44
CA GLU A 212 -40.17 35.48 -47.63
C GLU A 212 -40.22 36.51 -48.78
N LYS A 213 -39.27 37.45 -48.80
CA LYS A 213 -39.15 38.45 -49.89
C LYS A 213 -38.89 37.79 -51.24
N GLU A 214 -38.07 36.74 -51.28
CA GLU A 214 -37.78 36.01 -52.51
C GLU A 214 -38.98 35.21 -52.99
N GLU A 215 -39.73 34.59 -52.08
CA GLU A 215 -40.98 33.90 -52.39
C GLU A 215 -42.05 34.88 -52.92
N GLU A 216 -42.17 36.06 -52.31
CA GLU A 216 -43.07 37.12 -52.78
C GLU A 216 -42.69 37.59 -54.19
N LYS A 217 -41.39 37.79 -54.46
CA LYS A 217 -40.89 38.12 -55.81
C LYS A 217 -41.20 37.01 -56.81
N ARG A 218 -40.93 35.75 -56.45
CA ARG A 218 -41.26 34.59 -57.29
C ARG A 218 -42.77 34.50 -57.57
N ALA A 219 -43.62 34.82 -56.61
CA ALA A 219 -45.08 34.86 -56.80
C ALA A 219 -45.50 36.00 -57.73
N ARG A 220 -44.94 37.21 -57.55
CA ARG A 220 -45.19 38.37 -58.42
C ARG A 220 -44.77 38.11 -59.87
N GLU A 221 -43.61 37.50 -60.09
CA GLU A 221 -43.13 37.11 -61.41
C GLU A 221 -44.06 36.08 -62.09
N LYS A 222 -44.58 35.12 -61.33
CA LYS A 222 -45.58 34.16 -61.84
C LYS A 222 -46.87 34.85 -62.28
N VAL A 223 -47.36 35.82 -61.52
CA VAL A 223 -48.57 36.60 -61.89
C VAL A 223 -48.28 37.44 -63.14
N LEU A 224 -47.13 38.11 -63.19
CA LEU A 224 -46.73 38.92 -64.35
C LEU A 224 -46.69 38.10 -65.64
N ARG A 225 -46.09 36.89 -65.60
CA ARG A 225 -46.07 36.00 -66.77
C ARG A 225 -47.46 35.57 -67.24
N LYS A 226 -48.40 35.33 -66.32
CA LYS A 226 -49.78 34.99 -66.68
C LYS A 226 -50.47 36.15 -67.39
N LEU A 227 -50.33 37.37 -66.87
CA LEU A 227 -50.89 38.57 -67.50
C LEU A 227 -50.31 38.83 -68.90
N GLU A 228 -49.04 38.48 -69.12
CA GLU A 228 -48.40 38.59 -70.44
C GLU A 228 -48.96 37.56 -71.44
N GLN A 229 -49.28 36.35 -70.99
CA GLN A 229 -49.93 35.32 -71.80
C GLN A 229 -51.37 35.69 -72.17
N ASP A 230 -52.12 36.30 -71.25
CA ASP A 230 -53.51 36.74 -71.46
C ASP A 230 -53.62 37.99 -72.36
N LYS A 231 -52.49 38.60 -72.75
CA LYS A 231 -52.43 39.78 -73.61
C LYS A 231 -52.49 39.44 -75.11
N VAL A 232 -52.43 38.15 -75.48
CA VAL A 232 -52.50 37.62 -76.85
C VAL A 232 -53.94 37.22 -77.18
#